data_AF-A0A3B4X2K4-F1
#
_entry.id   AF-A0A3B4X2K4-F1
#
_cell.length_a   1.000
_cell.length_b   1.000
_cell.length_c   1.000
_cell.angle_alpha   90.00
_cell.angle_beta   90.00
_cell.angle_gamma   90.00
#
_symmetry.space_group_name_H-M   'P 1'
#
loop_
_entity.id
_entity.type
_entity.pdbx_description
1 polymer ?
#
loop_
_entity_poly.entity_id
_entity_poly.type
_entity_poly.pdbx_seq_one_letter_code
_entity_poly.pdbx_strand_id
1 'polypeptide(L)'
;MALHEGERGRQREVTFPLQEEREVCIHMEGEQLPYPDLAPVVERGFNMQVALDLFSFVYFSMELVIKVAALGLSGYNGSYLSNNWNKFDTTAVALGIHHINISVCMQDMVMILLDTLPMLVNVLVLYMFVMFIFAIVGVQLWAGKLRNRCFLGVDIPENSSGWLNPYYVSKYDERSPFICSYDHSNGMRRCHDVPPYIRDEETCSLAVPNHSSAANKFLVPGAAANACVNWNSYYNICRAGDHNPNMGVTSFDNIGHALIVLFQVVTLEGWTDILFFVMDAHSFWSFIFFMLVTIVSSNLS
;
A
#
# COMPACT_ATOMS: atom_id res chain seq x y z
N MET A 1 -17.26 -42.52 -63.85
CA MET A 1 -15.92 -41.96 -63.63
C MET A 1 -16.07 -40.91 -62.54
N ALA A 2 -15.71 -41.30 -61.32
CA ALA A 2 -15.83 -40.51 -60.09
C ALA A 2 -14.51 -39.79 -59.78
N LEU A 3 -14.50 -39.01 -58.68
CA LEU A 3 -13.45 -38.18 -58.06
C LEU A 3 -13.58 -36.69 -58.47
N HIS A 4 -13.75 -35.72 -57.56
CA HIS A 4 -12.99 -35.51 -56.32
C HIS A 4 -13.81 -34.97 -55.13
N GLU A 5 -13.28 -35.30 -53.94
CA GLU A 5 -13.73 -35.05 -52.58
C GLU A 5 -13.73 -33.57 -52.14
N GLY A 6 -14.54 -33.27 -51.12
CA GLY A 6 -14.49 -32.06 -50.31
C GLY A 6 -15.30 -32.22 -49.03
N GLU A 7 -14.72 -32.88 -48.02
CA GLU A 7 -15.29 -33.00 -46.68
C GLU A 7 -14.96 -31.77 -45.79
N ARG A 8 -15.86 -31.57 -44.81
CA ARG A 8 -15.61 -31.20 -43.41
C ARG A 8 -15.56 -29.71 -43.03
N GLY A 9 -16.52 -29.33 -42.16
CA GLY A 9 -16.39 -28.17 -41.29
C GLY A 9 -17.71 -27.50 -40.88
N ARG A 10 -18.67 -28.24 -40.31
CA ARG A 10 -19.88 -27.64 -39.70
C ARG A 10 -19.48 -26.96 -38.40
N GLN A 11 -19.31 -25.63 -38.43
CA GLN A 11 -19.23 -24.81 -37.22
C GLN A 11 -20.48 -25.06 -36.37
N ARG A 12 -20.28 -25.60 -35.15
CA ARG A 12 -21.30 -25.53 -34.11
C ARG A 12 -21.17 -24.14 -33.49
N GLU A 13 -22.11 -23.28 -33.85
CA GLU A 13 -22.39 -22.05 -33.13
C GLU A 13 -22.80 -22.44 -31.70
N VAL A 14 -21.93 -22.19 -30.74
CA VAL A 14 -22.25 -22.34 -29.31
C VAL A 14 -23.02 -21.09 -28.93
N THR A 15 -24.34 -21.16 -29.10
CA THR A 15 -25.26 -20.15 -28.58
C THR A 15 -25.24 -20.25 -27.06
N PHE A 16 -24.52 -19.36 -26.40
CA PHE A 16 -24.59 -19.19 -24.95
C PHE A 16 -25.97 -18.61 -24.60
N PRO A 17 -26.82 -19.30 -23.81
CA PRO A 17 -28.01 -18.66 -23.27
C PRO A 17 -27.55 -17.71 -22.15
N LEU A 18 -27.54 -16.41 -22.46
CA LEU A 18 -27.45 -15.31 -21.51
C LEU A 18 -28.78 -15.16 -20.75
N GLN A 19 -29.16 -16.07 -19.84
CA GLN A 19 -30.20 -15.77 -18.85
C GLN A 19 -30.34 -16.79 -17.71
N GLU A 20 -29.34 -16.97 -16.83
CA GLU A 20 -29.59 -17.66 -15.55
C GLU A 20 -28.56 -17.30 -14.46
N GLU A 21 -28.34 -16.01 -14.24
CA GLU A 21 -27.39 -15.47 -13.22
C GLU A 21 -28.13 -14.79 -12.05
N ARG A 22 -29.27 -15.35 -11.62
CA ARG A 22 -29.98 -14.79 -10.46
C ARG A 22 -30.83 -15.82 -9.71
N GLU A 23 -30.20 -16.82 -9.09
CA GLU A 23 -30.82 -17.62 -8.02
C GLU A 23 -29.81 -18.59 -7.36
N VAL A 24 -28.76 -18.07 -6.71
CA VAL A 24 -27.75 -18.92 -6.02
C VAL A 24 -28.13 -19.26 -4.57
N CYS A 25 -29.23 -18.73 -4.01
CA CYS A 25 -29.56 -18.97 -2.59
C CYS A 25 -30.83 -19.79 -2.33
N ILE A 26 -31.56 -20.26 -3.35
CA ILE A 26 -32.80 -21.03 -3.15
C ILE A 26 -32.74 -22.32 -3.96
N HIS A 27 -31.85 -23.24 -3.59
CA HIS A 27 -32.07 -24.69 -3.76
C HIS A 27 -30.89 -25.46 -3.16
N MET A 28 -30.92 -25.64 -1.84
CA MET A 28 -30.17 -26.72 -1.18
C MET A 28 -31.20 -27.68 -0.60
N GLU A 29 -31.86 -28.43 -1.48
CA GLU A 29 -32.52 -29.67 -1.11
C GLU A 29 -31.82 -30.79 -1.87
N GLY A 30 -30.92 -31.49 -1.17
CA GLY A 30 -30.47 -32.82 -1.55
C GLY A 30 -29.28 -32.92 -2.49
N GLU A 31 -28.08 -32.53 -2.06
CA GLU A 31 -26.90 -33.33 -2.40
C GLU A 31 -25.92 -33.38 -1.23
N GLN A 32 -25.66 -34.60 -0.76
CA GLN A 32 -24.84 -34.88 0.40
C GLN A 32 -23.35 -34.72 0.04
N LEU A 33 -22.74 -33.61 0.42
CA LEU A 33 -21.29 -33.42 0.28
C LEU A 33 -20.53 -34.34 1.26
N PRO A 34 -19.55 -35.14 0.80
CA PRO A 34 -18.78 -36.03 1.64
C PRO A 34 -17.56 -35.28 2.20
N TYR A 35 -17.69 -34.64 3.37
CA TYR A 35 -16.52 -34.19 4.13
C TYR A 35 -16.72 -34.44 5.63
N PRO A 36 -16.06 -35.46 6.23
CA PRO A 36 -16.36 -35.90 7.58
C PRO A 36 -15.63 -35.15 8.70
N ASP A 37 -15.02 -33.98 8.47
CA ASP A 37 -14.18 -33.32 9.50
C ASP A 37 -14.40 -31.80 9.70
N LEU A 38 -15.47 -31.21 9.17
CA LEU A 38 -15.74 -29.76 9.33
C LEU A 38 -16.68 -29.42 10.50
N ALA A 39 -16.63 -30.17 11.60
CA ALA A 39 -17.46 -29.92 12.77
C ALA A 39 -16.96 -28.79 13.71
N PRO A 40 -15.64 -28.47 13.86
CA PRO A 40 -15.24 -27.56 14.94
C PRO A 40 -15.01 -26.09 14.52
N VAL A 41 -15.14 -25.72 13.23
CA VAL A 41 -14.86 -24.33 12.78
C VAL A 41 -16.11 -23.44 12.87
N VAL A 42 -17.30 -24.01 12.79
CA VAL A 42 -18.58 -23.27 12.85
C VAL A 42 -18.90 -22.73 14.25
N GLU A 43 -18.21 -23.19 15.30
CA GLU A 43 -18.53 -22.83 16.69
C GLU A 43 -17.82 -21.55 17.20
N ARG A 44 -17.01 -20.87 16.38
CA ARG A 44 -16.29 -19.64 16.78
C ARG A 44 -16.87 -18.39 16.13
N GLY A 45 -18.04 -17.99 16.62
CA GLY A 45 -18.63 -16.70 16.25
C GLY A 45 -19.89 -16.30 17.00
N PHE A 46 -20.17 -16.86 18.19
CA PHE A 46 -21.36 -16.47 18.96
C PHE A 46 -21.13 -15.13 19.70
N ASN A 47 -21.16 -14.02 18.94
CA ASN A 47 -21.09 -12.68 19.49
C ASN A 47 -22.44 -12.28 20.13
N MET A 48 -22.42 -11.55 21.24
CA MET A 48 -23.62 -11.04 21.93
C MET A 48 -24.55 -10.26 20.98
N GLN A 49 -24.01 -9.60 19.97
CA GLN A 49 -24.76 -8.93 18.92
C GLN A 49 -25.61 -9.90 18.07
N VAL A 50 -25.02 -10.99 17.59
CA VAL A 50 -25.71 -12.01 16.77
C VAL A 50 -26.81 -12.71 17.58
N ALA A 51 -26.55 -12.93 18.88
CA ALA A 51 -27.53 -13.52 19.79
C ALA A 51 -28.77 -12.62 19.98
N LEU A 52 -28.58 -11.30 20.10
CA LEU A 52 -29.67 -10.33 20.19
C LEU A 52 -30.44 -10.20 18.86
N ASP A 53 -29.74 -10.22 17.73
CA ASP A 53 -30.36 -10.15 16.40
C ASP A 53 -31.24 -11.38 16.13
N LEU A 54 -30.78 -12.59 16.48
CA LEU A 54 -31.58 -13.82 16.37
C LEU A 54 -32.75 -13.85 17.37
N PHE A 55 -32.52 -13.41 18.61
CA PHE A 55 -33.58 -13.34 19.62
C PHE A 55 -34.71 -12.42 19.21
N SER A 56 -34.38 -11.22 18.70
CA SER A 56 -35.37 -10.26 18.22
C SER A 56 -36.13 -10.76 16.99
N PHE A 57 -35.44 -11.40 16.03
CA PHE A 57 -36.07 -12.02 14.86
C PHE A 57 -37.09 -13.11 15.24
N VAL A 58 -36.72 -14.02 16.16
CA VAL A 58 -37.62 -15.08 16.64
C VAL A 58 -38.83 -14.50 17.35
N TYR A 59 -38.63 -13.47 18.18
CA TYR A 59 -39.72 -12.80 18.88
C TYR A 59 -40.74 -12.18 17.89
N PHE A 60 -40.28 -11.39 16.91
CA PHE A 60 -41.17 -10.76 15.93
C PHE A 60 -41.87 -11.78 15.02
N SER A 61 -41.19 -12.88 14.70
CA SER A 61 -41.75 -13.97 13.89
C SER A 61 -42.84 -14.73 14.65
N MET A 62 -42.64 -15.03 15.94
CA MET A 62 -43.67 -15.64 16.78
C MET A 62 -44.89 -14.72 16.95
N GLU A 63 -44.67 -13.43 17.15
CA GLU A 63 -45.74 -12.44 17.26
C GLU A 63 -46.56 -12.33 15.96
N LEU A 64 -45.89 -12.31 14.80
CA LEU A 64 -46.52 -12.35 13.47
C LEU A 64 -47.42 -13.59 13.33
N VAL A 65 -46.89 -14.79 13.63
CA VAL A 65 -47.62 -16.06 13.49
C VAL A 65 -48.86 -16.08 14.38
N ILE A 66 -48.72 -15.66 15.64
CA ILE A 66 -49.83 -15.63 16.61
C ILE A 66 -50.93 -14.66 16.13
N LYS A 67 -50.56 -13.45 15.69
CA LYS A 67 -51.53 -12.45 15.23
C LYS A 67 -52.21 -12.84 13.91
N VAL A 68 -51.48 -13.49 12.99
CA VAL A 68 -52.03 -13.97 11.72
C VAL A 68 -53.01 -15.13 11.95
N ALA A 69 -52.71 -16.07 12.85
CA ALA A 69 -53.60 -17.16 13.20
C ALA A 69 -54.91 -16.67 13.84
N ALA A 70 -54.85 -15.59 14.63
CA ALA A 70 -56.01 -15.01 15.29
C ALA A 70 -56.88 -14.12 14.39
N LEU A 71 -56.26 -13.33 13.49
CA LEU A 71 -56.94 -12.25 12.74
C LEU A 71 -57.07 -12.50 11.23
N GLY A 72 -56.48 -13.57 10.70
CA GLY A 72 -56.44 -13.85 9.25
C GLY A 72 -55.59 -12.84 8.44
N LEU A 73 -55.03 -13.30 7.31
CA LEU A 73 -54.05 -12.55 6.53
C LEU A 73 -54.59 -11.27 5.86
N SER A 74 -55.66 -11.39 5.07
CA SER A 74 -56.21 -10.28 4.27
C SER A 74 -57.62 -10.59 3.80
N GLY A 75 -58.50 -9.58 3.72
CA GLY A 75 -59.79 -9.70 3.01
C GLY A 75 -61.01 -9.10 3.71
N TYR A 76 -60.92 -8.66 4.96
CA TYR A 76 -62.03 -8.03 5.68
C TYR A 76 -61.56 -6.90 6.61
N ASN A 77 -62.47 -5.98 6.94
CA ASN A 77 -62.23 -4.86 7.88
C ASN A 77 -61.98 -5.43 9.28
N GLY A 78 -60.70 -5.63 9.63
CA GLY A 78 -60.26 -6.33 10.85
C GLY A 78 -59.14 -7.36 10.62
N SER A 79 -58.77 -7.62 9.36
CA SER A 79 -57.67 -8.52 8.99
C SER A 79 -56.28 -7.97 9.38
N TYR A 80 -55.29 -8.85 9.51
CA TYR A 80 -53.96 -8.51 10.05
C TYR A 80 -53.29 -7.32 9.35
N LEU A 81 -53.36 -7.26 8.02
CA LEU A 81 -52.73 -6.21 7.20
C LEU A 81 -53.51 -4.89 7.13
N SER A 82 -54.69 -4.77 7.76
CA SER A 82 -55.40 -3.48 7.78
C SER A 82 -54.80 -2.49 8.77
N ASN A 83 -54.06 -2.95 9.78
CA ASN A 83 -53.41 -2.11 10.79
C ASN A 83 -51.99 -1.70 10.37
N ASN A 84 -51.67 -0.41 10.43
CA ASN A 84 -50.36 0.12 10.08
C ASN A 84 -49.24 -0.39 11.00
N TRP A 85 -49.54 -0.74 12.26
CA TRP A 85 -48.57 -1.33 13.18
C TRP A 85 -48.20 -2.77 12.83
N ASN A 86 -49.17 -3.59 12.40
CA ASN A 86 -48.92 -4.96 11.95
C ASN A 86 -48.15 -5.02 10.62
N LYS A 87 -48.30 -3.99 9.77
CA LYS A 87 -47.48 -3.83 8.55
C LYS A 87 -46.01 -3.58 8.89
N PHE A 88 -45.72 -2.88 9.98
CA PHE A 88 -44.35 -2.68 10.46
C PHE A 88 -43.72 -3.99 10.92
N ASP A 89 -44.43 -4.80 11.72
CA ASP A 89 -43.98 -6.13 12.16
C ASP A 89 -43.65 -7.04 10.96
N THR A 90 -44.53 -7.04 9.95
CA THR A 90 -44.32 -7.79 8.70
C THR A 90 -43.07 -7.32 7.95
N THR A 91 -42.81 -6.01 7.93
CA THR A 91 -41.64 -5.43 7.26
C THR A 91 -40.35 -5.76 8.02
N ALA A 92 -40.38 -5.73 9.36
CA ALA A 92 -39.25 -6.08 10.20
C ALA A 92 -38.82 -7.55 10.01
N VAL A 93 -39.78 -8.48 9.96
CA VAL A 93 -39.50 -9.91 9.70
C VAL A 93 -38.97 -10.11 8.27
N ALA A 94 -39.54 -9.43 7.26
CA ALA A 94 -39.07 -9.54 5.88
C ALA A 94 -37.64 -9.02 5.69
N LEU A 95 -37.29 -7.89 6.32
CA LEU A 95 -35.92 -7.36 6.32
C LEU A 95 -34.96 -8.31 7.07
N GLY A 96 -35.40 -8.88 8.20
CA GLY A 96 -34.63 -9.90 8.92
C GLY A 96 -34.32 -11.12 8.06
N ILE A 97 -35.30 -11.66 7.34
CA ILE A 97 -35.11 -12.77 6.40
C ILE A 97 -34.13 -12.39 5.28
N HIS A 98 -34.26 -11.19 4.71
CA HIS A 98 -33.35 -10.69 3.68
C HIS A 98 -31.90 -10.57 4.19
N HIS A 99 -31.71 -10.04 5.40
CA HIS A 99 -30.40 -9.91 6.04
C HIS A 99 -29.77 -11.27 6.38
N ILE A 100 -30.56 -12.24 6.85
CA ILE A 100 -30.09 -13.61 7.12
C ILE A 100 -29.67 -14.29 5.81
N ASN A 101 -30.49 -14.19 4.76
CA ASN A 101 -30.18 -14.77 3.45
C ASN A 101 -28.91 -14.16 2.82
N ILE A 102 -28.69 -12.85 2.96
CA ILE A 102 -27.44 -12.20 2.53
C ILE A 102 -26.25 -12.68 3.37
N SER A 103 -26.42 -12.82 4.69
CA SER A 103 -25.33 -13.23 5.58
C SER A 103 -24.86 -14.65 5.28
N VAL A 104 -25.79 -15.57 5.00
CA VAL A 104 -25.50 -16.95 4.58
C VAL A 104 -24.84 -16.96 3.20
N CYS A 105 -25.33 -16.16 2.25
CA CYS A 105 -24.74 -16.04 0.91
C CYS A 105 -23.28 -15.51 0.92
N MET A 106 -23.01 -14.51 1.75
CA MET A 106 -21.65 -13.97 1.91
C MET A 106 -20.71 -15.01 2.54
N GLN A 107 -21.22 -15.87 3.42
CA GLN A 107 -20.44 -16.91 4.08
C GLN A 107 -19.96 -17.98 3.09
N ASP A 108 -20.81 -18.42 2.17
CA ASP A 108 -20.43 -19.40 1.16
C ASP A 108 -19.32 -18.88 0.23
N MET A 109 -19.40 -17.60 -0.19
CA MET A 109 -18.32 -16.97 -0.95
C MET A 109 -17.01 -16.89 -0.18
N VAL A 110 -17.07 -16.59 1.12
CA VAL A 110 -15.87 -16.56 1.97
C VAL A 110 -15.28 -17.95 2.13
N MET A 111 -16.10 -18.99 2.28
CA MET A 111 -15.60 -20.38 2.35
C MET A 111 -14.92 -20.79 1.05
N ILE A 112 -15.48 -20.44 -0.12
CA ILE A 112 -14.84 -20.66 -1.42
C ILE A 112 -13.49 -19.93 -1.50
N LEU A 113 -13.40 -18.69 -1.03
CA LEU A 113 -12.14 -17.95 -0.98
C LEU A 113 -11.12 -18.60 -0.04
N LEU A 114 -11.54 -19.02 1.15
CA LEU A 114 -10.68 -19.70 2.12
C LEU A 114 -10.19 -21.06 1.59
N ASP A 115 -11.00 -21.76 0.80
CA ASP A 115 -10.62 -23.02 0.15
C ASP A 115 -9.55 -22.82 -0.94
N THR A 116 -9.43 -21.63 -1.52
CA THR A 116 -8.32 -21.30 -2.44
C THR A 116 -7.02 -20.90 -1.74
N LEU A 117 -7.07 -20.47 -0.46
CA LEU A 117 -5.88 -20.08 0.31
C LEU A 117 -4.81 -21.17 0.42
N PRO A 118 -5.10 -22.46 0.71
CA PRO A 118 -4.06 -23.48 0.85
C PRO A 118 -3.23 -23.67 -0.43
N MET A 119 -3.85 -23.49 -1.61
CA MET A 119 -3.13 -23.54 -2.88
C MET A 119 -2.24 -22.30 -3.07
N LEU A 120 -2.71 -21.12 -2.65
CA LEU A 120 -1.95 -19.87 -2.71
C LEU A 120 -0.76 -19.85 -1.74
N VAL A 121 -0.91 -20.41 -0.53
CA VAL A 121 0.14 -20.45 0.50
C VAL A 121 1.41 -21.15 -0.02
N ASN A 122 1.27 -22.20 -0.84
CA ASN A 122 2.42 -22.90 -1.42
C ASN A 122 3.27 -21.97 -2.32
N VAL A 123 2.62 -21.19 -3.18
CA VAL A 123 3.29 -20.24 -4.08
C VAL A 123 3.85 -19.06 -3.28
N LEU A 124 3.08 -18.57 -2.29
CA LEU A 124 3.50 -17.50 -1.39
C LEU A 124 4.78 -17.86 -0.62
N VAL A 125 4.91 -19.10 -0.14
CA VAL A 125 6.13 -19.55 0.56
C VAL A 125 7.35 -19.52 -0.36
N LEU A 126 7.21 -19.97 -1.61
CA LEU A 126 8.29 -19.92 -2.59
C LEU A 126 8.65 -18.48 -2.96
N TYR A 127 7.65 -17.62 -3.14
CA TYR A 127 7.82 -16.19 -3.38
C TYR A 127 8.55 -15.51 -2.21
N MET A 128 8.13 -15.74 -0.97
CA MET A 128 8.79 -15.22 0.22
C MET A 128 10.24 -15.69 0.35
N PHE A 129 10.53 -16.94 -0.03
CA PHE A 129 11.91 -17.46 -0.05
C PHE A 129 12.80 -16.73 -1.06
N VAL A 130 12.32 -16.49 -2.29
CA VAL A 130 13.07 -15.75 -3.31
C VAL A 130 13.30 -14.30 -2.86
N MET A 131 12.26 -13.65 -2.32
CA MET A 131 12.37 -12.29 -1.78
C MET A 131 13.35 -12.19 -0.61
N PHE A 132 13.44 -13.23 0.22
CA PHE A 132 14.41 -13.29 1.31
C PHE A 132 15.86 -13.32 0.83
N ILE A 133 16.16 -14.03 -0.26
CA ILE A 133 17.50 -14.04 -0.86
C ILE A 133 17.87 -12.62 -1.33
N PHE A 134 16.98 -11.96 -2.07
CA PHE A 134 17.19 -10.58 -2.51
C PHE A 134 17.30 -9.60 -1.34
N ALA A 135 16.54 -9.81 -0.25
CA ALA A 135 16.64 -8.99 0.95
C ALA A 135 18.02 -9.09 1.60
N ILE A 136 18.58 -10.30 1.73
CA ILE A 136 19.94 -10.48 2.26
C ILE A 136 20.96 -9.76 1.39
N VAL A 137 20.88 -9.93 0.07
CA VAL A 137 21.78 -9.24 -0.88
C VAL A 137 21.63 -7.72 -0.73
N GLY A 138 20.40 -7.21 -0.63
CA GLY A 138 20.15 -5.77 -0.48
C GLY A 138 20.71 -5.19 0.82
N VAL A 139 20.55 -5.90 1.94
CA VAL A 139 21.15 -5.50 3.23
C VAL A 139 22.68 -5.45 3.13
N GLN A 140 23.30 -6.46 2.51
CA GLN A 140 24.76 -6.50 2.37
C GLN A 140 25.31 -5.36 1.49
N LEU A 141 24.56 -4.93 0.47
CA LEU A 141 24.98 -3.87 -0.43
C LEU A 141 24.75 -2.46 0.13
N TRP A 142 23.63 -2.25 0.83
CA TRP A 142 23.13 -0.90 1.12
C TRP A 142 22.81 -0.59 2.58
N ALA A 143 23.15 -1.47 3.53
CA ALA A 143 23.01 -1.18 4.95
C ALA A 143 23.66 0.17 5.32
N GLY A 144 22.89 1.03 5.98
CA GLY A 144 23.28 2.36 6.45
C GLY A 144 23.36 3.44 5.38
N LYS A 145 23.37 3.11 4.09
CA LYS A 145 23.63 4.10 3.02
C LYS A 145 22.48 5.08 2.81
N LEU A 146 21.24 4.66 3.00
CA LEU A 146 20.06 5.52 2.82
C LEU A 146 19.94 6.60 3.92
N ARG A 147 20.70 6.48 5.01
CA ARG A 147 20.79 7.47 6.08
C ARG A 147 21.69 8.65 5.72
N ASN A 148 22.50 8.54 4.67
CA ASN A 148 23.52 9.55 4.36
C ASN A 148 22.91 10.92 4.04
N ARG A 149 23.43 11.97 4.67
CA ARG A 149 23.06 13.38 4.46
C ARG A 149 24.33 14.24 4.41
N CYS A 150 24.21 15.44 3.83
CA CYS A 150 25.30 16.41 3.81
C CYS A 150 25.24 17.28 5.07
N PHE A 151 26.24 17.16 5.93
CA PHE A 151 26.43 17.93 7.15
C PHE A 151 27.35 19.13 6.91
N LEU A 152 27.27 20.12 7.80
CA LEU A 152 28.12 21.31 7.78
C LEU A 152 29.61 20.94 7.90
N GLY A 153 30.42 21.54 7.04
CA GLY A 153 31.87 21.52 7.12
C GLY A 153 32.44 22.31 8.30
N VAL A 154 33.72 22.07 8.60
CA VAL A 154 34.46 22.75 9.68
C VAL A 154 34.80 24.22 9.32
N ASP A 155 34.55 24.63 8.07
CA ASP A 155 34.95 25.94 7.52
C ASP A 155 33.99 27.10 7.85
N ILE A 156 33.10 26.93 8.83
CA ILE A 156 32.06 27.92 9.15
C ILE A 156 32.50 28.76 10.35
N PRO A 157 32.38 30.10 10.28
CA PRO A 157 32.57 30.97 11.44
C PRO A 157 31.61 30.55 12.57
N GLU A 158 32.15 30.27 13.76
CA GLU A 158 31.43 29.76 14.94
C GLU A 158 30.13 30.52 15.23
N ASN A 159 30.10 31.83 14.95
CA ASN A 159 28.97 32.74 15.18
C ASN A 159 27.75 32.50 14.25
N SER A 160 27.92 31.82 13.11
CA SER A 160 26.85 31.58 12.13
C SER A 160 26.13 30.24 12.33
N SER A 161 26.72 29.33 13.10
CA SER A 161 26.26 27.94 13.27
C SER A 161 24.88 27.82 13.92
N GLY A 162 24.48 28.78 14.76
CA GLY A 162 23.21 28.72 15.51
C GLY A 162 21.93 28.90 14.67
N TRP A 163 22.03 29.39 13.43
CA TRP A 163 20.88 29.64 12.55
C TRP A 163 20.70 28.60 11.44
N LEU A 164 21.69 27.72 11.24
CA LEU A 164 21.68 26.71 10.18
C LEU A 164 21.27 25.35 10.73
N ASN A 165 20.57 24.56 9.91
CA ASN A 165 20.29 23.16 10.23
C ASN A 165 21.60 22.36 10.21
N PRO A 166 21.77 21.34 11.06
CA PRO A 166 22.99 20.52 11.10
C PRO A 166 23.31 19.80 9.78
N TYR A 167 22.29 19.52 8.97
CA TYR A 167 22.38 18.90 7.66
C TYR A 167 21.49 19.61 6.65
N TYR A 168 21.80 19.44 5.36
CA TYR A 168 21.06 20.06 4.27
C TYR A 168 19.64 19.49 4.18
N VAL A 169 18.64 20.37 4.32
CA VAL A 169 17.22 20.05 4.18
C VAL A 169 16.74 20.53 2.81
N SER A 170 16.18 19.63 2.01
CA SER A 170 15.63 19.98 0.71
C SER A 170 14.32 20.76 0.87
N LYS A 171 13.92 21.56 -0.13
CA LYS A 171 12.64 22.28 -0.14
C LYS A 171 11.42 21.35 -0.02
N TYR A 172 11.60 20.07 -0.36
CA TYR A 172 10.58 19.02 -0.32
C TYR A 172 10.82 18.01 0.82
N ASP A 173 11.67 18.40 1.78
CA ASP A 173 12.06 17.78 3.06
C ASP A 173 11.88 16.25 3.15
N GLU A 174 10.65 15.79 3.37
CA GLU A 174 10.34 14.37 3.58
C GLU A 174 10.15 13.53 2.31
N ARG A 175 9.62 14.12 1.21
CA ARG A 175 9.28 13.37 -0.01
C ARG A 175 10.51 13.07 -0.88
N SER A 176 11.49 13.96 -0.86
CA SER A 176 12.73 13.80 -1.63
C SER A 176 13.92 14.33 -0.82
N PRO A 177 14.41 13.53 0.15
CA PRO A 177 15.61 13.87 0.90
C PRO A 177 16.84 13.86 -0.03
N PHE A 178 17.80 14.73 0.24
CA PHE A 178 19.08 14.73 -0.47
C PHE A 178 20.00 13.69 0.15
N ILE A 179 20.13 12.54 -0.52
CA ILE A 179 21.00 11.44 -0.08
C ILE A 179 22.35 11.58 -0.80
N CYS A 180 23.42 11.61 -0.02
CA CYS A 180 24.77 11.73 -0.54
C CYS A 180 25.51 10.40 -0.56
N SER A 181 26.47 10.31 -1.47
CA SER A 181 27.47 9.26 -1.52
C SER A 181 28.84 9.81 -1.09
N TYR A 182 29.72 8.92 -0.65
CA TYR A 182 31.10 9.29 -0.30
C TYR A 182 31.92 9.59 -1.57
N ASP A 183 32.94 10.42 -1.47
CA ASP A 183 33.75 10.84 -2.64
C ASP A 183 34.42 9.68 -3.38
N HIS A 184 34.82 8.65 -2.65
CA HIS A 184 35.44 7.43 -3.19
C HIS A 184 34.42 6.39 -3.67
N SER A 185 33.13 6.69 -3.57
CA SER A 185 32.05 5.79 -3.99
C SER A 185 31.44 6.22 -5.32
N ASN A 186 30.78 5.28 -5.99
CA ASN A 186 30.23 5.46 -7.34
C ASN A 186 28.80 6.03 -7.35
N GLY A 187 28.31 6.59 -6.23
CA GLY A 187 26.97 7.14 -6.14
C GLY A 187 26.80 8.36 -7.05
N MET A 188 25.57 8.60 -7.49
CA MET A 188 25.28 9.66 -8.46
C MET A 188 25.23 11.06 -7.86
N ARG A 189 24.95 11.18 -6.55
CA ARG A 189 24.88 12.47 -5.86
C ARG A 189 25.96 12.60 -4.82
N ARG A 190 26.66 13.73 -4.84
CA ARG A 190 27.65 14.15 -3.84
C ARG A 190 27.22 15.45 -3.17
N CYS A 191 27.84 15.77 -2.06
CA CYS A 191 27.57 17.03 -1.35
C CYS A 191 27.99 18.28 -2.14
N HIS A 192 28.86 18.14 -3.14
CA HIS A 192 29.16 19.20 -4.09
C HIS A 192 28.01 19.52 -5.06
N ASP A 193 27.06 18.59 -5.24
CA ASP A 193 25.91 18.77 -6.15
C ASP A 193 24.70 19.41 -5.46
N VAL A 194 24.86 19.86 -4.20
CA VAL A 194 23.79 20.55 -3.47
C VAL A 194 23.45 21.86 -4.19
N PRO A 195 22.17 22.11 -4.51
CA PRO A 195 21.79 23.30 -5.25
C PRO A 195 22.08 24.57 -4.44
N PRO A 196 22.48 25.67 -5.10
CA PRO A 196 22.78 26.93 -4.43
C PRO A 196 21.55 27.46 -3.68
N TYR A 197 21.80 28.17 -2.57
CA TYR A 197 20.76 28.78 -1.77
C TYR A 197 19.97 29.83 -2.58
N ILE A 198 18.64 29.76 -2.53
CA ILE A 198 17.75 30.68 -3.25
C ILE A 198 17.09 31.61 -2.23
N ARG A 199 17.20 32.92 -2.45
CA ARG A 199 16.52 33.96 -1.67
C ARG A 199 15.72 34.81 -2.66
N ASP A 200 14.42 34.98 -2.44
CA ASP A 200 13.53 35.81 -3.27
C ASP A 200 13.60 35.47 -4.78
N GLU A 201 13.65 34.17 -5.11
CA GLU A 201 13.80 33.62 -6.48
C GLU A 201 15.15 33.90 -7.18
N GLU A 202 16.10 34.57 -6.51
CA GLU A 202 17.47 34.76 -6.99
C GLU A 202 18.44 33.74 -6.37
N THR A 203 19.39 33.27 -7.17
CA THR A 203 20.42 32.31 -6.71
C THR A 203 21.57 33.04 -6.03
N CYS A 204 21.81 32.76 -4.75
CA CYS A 204 22.95 33.29 -4.04
C CYS A 204 24.24 32.62 -4.52
N SER A 205 25.28 33.40 -4.79
CA SER A 205 26.61 32.91 -5.21
C SER A 205 27.77 33.46 -4.38
N LEU A 206 27.50 34.36 -3.43
CA LEU A 206 28.54 34.97 -2.60
C LEU A 206 28.99 34.01 -1.48
N ALA A 207 30.29 33.96 -1.20
CA ALA A 207 30.85 33.28 -0.03
C ALA A 207 30.85 34.22 1.20
N VAL A 208 30.87 33.66 2.42
CA VAL A 208 30.98 34.47 3.64
C VAL A 208 32.29 35.26 3.61
N PRO A 209 32.27 36.58 3.81
CA PRO A 209 33.49 37.37 3.89
C PRO A 209 34.27 37.00 5.16
N ASN A 210 35.42 36.35 4.99
CA ASN A 210 36.37 36.15 6.08
C ASN A 210 36.84 37.52 6.61
N HIS A 211 36.80 37.67 7.93
CA HIS A 211 37.02 38.91 8.70
C HIS A 211 38.42 39.56 8.58
N SER A 212 39.20 39.30 7.54
CA SER A 212 40.54 39.88 7.37
C SER A 212 40.91 40.32 5.95
N SER A 213 40.00 40.34 4.97
CA SER A 213 40.32 40.97 3.66
C SER A 213 39.15 41.65 2.94
N ALA A 214 37.92 41.59 3.45
CA ALA A 214 36.77 42.26 2.83
C ALA A 214 36.57 43.71 3.28
N ALA A 215 37.30 44.20 4.29
CA ALA A 215 37.26 45.62 4.66
C ALA A 215 37.82 46.54 3.56
N ASN A 216 38.63 46.01 2.62
CA ASN A 216 39.24 46.80 1.55
C ASN A 216 38.78 46.45 0.12
N LYS A 217 37.74 45.61 -0.05
CA LYS A 217 37.05 45.43 -1.34
C LYS A 217 35.57 45.84 -1.27
N PHE A 218 35.23 46.63 -0.28
CA PHE A 218 33.90 47.20 -0.09
C PHE A 218 33.96 48.72 -0.36
N LEU A 219 34.07 49.07 -1.65
CA LEU A 219 33.94 50.45 -2.15
C LEU A 219 32.61 50.63 -2.89
N VAL A 220 31.52 50.08 -2.33
CA VAL A 220 30.16 50.47 -2.72
C VAL A 220 29.43 50.93 -1.46
N PRO A 221 29.25 52.24 -1.25
CA PRO A 221 28.37 52.75 -0.21
C PRO A 221 26.95 52.23 -0.48
N GLY A 222 26.43 51.36 0.40
CA GLY A 222 25.06 50.83 0.33
C GLY A 222 24.89 49.30 0.21
N ALA A 223 25.97 48.52 0.02
CA ALA A 223 25.86 47.08 -0.27
C ALA A 223 25.95 46.12 0.95
N ALA A 224 25.88 46.63 2.19
CA ALA A 224 26.17 45.83 3.39
C ALA A 224 24.94 45.12 3.98
N ALA A 225 23.73 45.54 3.59
CA ALA A 225 22.48 44.96 4.11
C ALA A 225 21.94 43.78 3.26
N ASN A 226 22.38 43.61 2.00
CA ASN A 226 21.71 42.75 1.01
C ASN A 226 22.63 41.69 0.36
N ALA A 227 23.78 41.34 0.95
CA ALA A 227 24.65 40.31 0.38
C ALA A 227 24.00 38.91 0.49
N CYS A 228 23.66 38.32 -0.66
CA CYS A 228 23.06 36.98 -0.80
C CYS A 228 24.16 35.89 -0.72
N VAL A 229 24.41 35.37 0.47
CA VAL A 229 25.42 34.32 0.70
C VAL A 229 24.87 32.93 0.40
N ASN A 230 25.65 32.11 -0.32
CA ASN A 230 25.31 30.72 -0.59
C ASN A 230 25.66 29.81 0.60
N TRP A 231 24.77 29.75 1.58
CA TRP A 231 24.93 28.87 2.75
C TRP A 231 24.96 27.38 2.40
N ASN A 232 24.33 26.97 1.29
CA ASN A 232 24.27 25.57 0.88
C ASN A 232 25.65 25.00 0.49
N SER A 233 26.60 25.87 0.11
CA SER A 233 27.97 25.47 -0.25
C SER A 233 28.79 24.88 0.90
N TYR A 234 28.38 25.13 2.15
CA TYR A 234 29.07 24.67 3.34
C TYR A 234 28.63 23.27 3.80
N TYR A 235 27.60 22.69 3.19
CA TYR A 235 27.21 21.29 3.44
C TYR A 235 28.04 20.37 2.56
N ASN A 236 29.32 20.19 2.90
CA ASN A 236 30.27 19.43 2.08
C ASN A 236 30.66 18.06 2.67
N ILE A 237 30.22 17.72 3.90
CA ILE A 237 30.59 16.47 4.56
C ILE A 237 29.43 15.46 4.48
N CYS A 238 29.61 14.37 3.73
CA CYS A 238 28.64 13.27 3.71
C CYS A 238 28.80 12.35 4.92
N ARG A 239 27.77 12.21 5.76
CA ARG A 239 27.72 11.28 6.90
C ARG A 239 26.34 10.65 7.04
N ALA A 240 26.26 9.50 7.71
CA ALA A 240 25.00 8.91 8.09
C ALA A 240 24.28 9.82 9.10
N GLY A 241 23.06 10.23 8.78
CA GLY A 241 22.15 10.90 9.70
C GLY A 241 21.31 9.92 10.51
N ASP A 242 20.36 10.46 11.26
CA ASP A 242 19.60 9.68 12.25
C ASP A 242 18.43 8.90 11.65
N HIS A 243 17.82 9.40 10.57
CA HIS A 243 16.57 8.87 10.02
C HIS A 243 16.69 8.49 8.54
N ASN A 244 16.10 7.35 8.18
CA ASN A 244 15.93 6.92 6.79
C ASN A 244 14.78 7.69 6.10
N PRO A 245 14.71 7.70 4.75
CA PRO A 245 13.60 8.28 4.00
C PRO A 245 12.23 7.69 4.41
N ASN A 246 11.15 8.41 4.10
CA ASN A 246 9.77 8.00 4.36
C ASN A 246 9.52 7.63 5.84
N MET A 247 9.87 8.55 6.75
CA MET A 247 9.71 8.36 8.21
C MET A 247 10.42 7.10 8.75
N GLY A 248 11.52 6.69 8.13
CA GLY A 248 12.30 5.55 8.58
C GLY A 248 11.90 4.20 7.96
N VAL A 249 10.82 4.15 7.16
CA VAL A 249 10.31 2.90 6.58
C VAL A 249 11.25 2.37 5.50
N THR A 250 11.73 3.25 4.61
CA THR A 250 12.56 2.87 3.45
C THR A 250 14.01 2.67 3.86
N SER A 251 14.40 1.46 4.25
CA SER A 251 15.77 1.15 4.67
C SER A 251 16.22 -0.27 4.34
N PHE A 252 17.54 -0.44 4.19
CA PHE A 252 18.21 -1.74 4.02
C PHE A 252 19.07 -2.12 5.23
N ASP A 253 18.80 -1.50 6.39
CA ASP A 253 19.61 -1.70 7.61
C ASP A 253 19.34 -3.04 8.28
N ASN A 254 18.12 -3.57 8.08
CA ASN A 254 17.66 -4.83 8.64
C ASN A 254 16.92 -5.62 7.56
N ILE A 255 16.92 -6.95 7.69
CA ILE A 255 16.25 -7.84 6.74
C ILE A 255 14.74 -7.55 6.66
N GLY A 256 14.09 -7.27 7.80
CA GLY A 256 12.65 -6.96 7.83
C GLY A 256 12.28 -5.69 7.05
N HIS A 257 13.03 -4.60 7.23
CA HIS A 257 12.82 -3.38 6.44
C HIS A 257 13.15 -3.59 4.96
N ALA A 258 14.22 -4.33 4.65
CA ALA A 258 14.56 -4.68 3.28
C ALA A 258 13.44 -5.47 2.59
N LEU A 259 12.79 -6.42 3.28
CA LEU A 259 11.65 -7.16 2.75
C LEU A 259 10.45 -6.25 2.45
N ILE A 260 10.15 -5.28 3.33
CA ILE A 260 9.06 -4.30 3.09
C ILE A 260 9.39 -3.43 1.86
N VAL A 261 10.62 -2.95 1.75
CA VAL A 261 11.08 -2.16 0.60
C VAL A 261 11.00 -2.98 -0.70
N LEU A 262 11.45 -4.24 -0.68
CA LEU A 262 11.38 -5.09 -1.86
C LEU A 262 9.94 -5.46 -2.23
N PHE A 263 9.05 -5.67 -1.24
CA PHE A 263 7.63 -5.85 -1.51
C PHE A 263 7.05 -4.64 -2.25
N GLN A 264 7.34 -3.42 -1.77
CA GLN A 264 6.92 -2.18 -2.43
C GLN A 264 7.49 -2.04 -3.87
N VAL A 265 8.73 -2.47 -4.09
CA VAL A 265 9.35 -2.49 -5.43
C VAL A 265 8.61 -3.46 -6.37
N VAL A 266 8.30 -4.67 -5.91
CA VAL A 266 7.64 -5.68 -6.74
C VAL A 266 6.20 -5.29 -7.08
N THR A 267 5.50 -4.62 -6.18
CA THR A 267 4.15 -4.08 -6.47
C THR A 267 4.18 -2.88 -7.42
N LEU A 268 5.36 -2.40 -7.82
CA LEU A 268 5.55 -1.25 -8.70
C LEU A 268 4.93 0.05 -8.16
N GLU A 269 4.83 0.18 -6.85
CA GLU A 269 4.23 1.34 -6.17
C GLU A 269 5.36 2.23 -5.58
N GLY A 270 5.67 3.36 -6.23
CA GLY A 270 6.77 4.24 -5.78
C GLY A 270 8.17 3.61 -5.85
N TRP A 271 8.33 2.55 -6.65
CA TRP A 271 9.59 1.81 -6.80
C TRP A 271 10.72 2.65 -7.41
N THR A 272 10.38 3.62 -8.26
CA THR A 272 11.36 4.51 -8.90
C THR A 272 12.07 5.40 -7.88
N ASP A 273 11.37 5.84 -6.84
CA ASP A 273 11.95 6.70 -5.80
C ASP A 273 12.99 5.92 -4.99
N ILE A 274 12.67 4.67 -4.64
CA ILE A 274 13.59 3.74 -3.95
C ILE A 274 14.82 3.48 -4.84
N LEU A 275 14.60 3.22 -6.12
CA LEU A 275 15.68 3.03 -7.09
C LEU A 275 16.61 4.24 -7.10
N PHE A 276 16.06 5.46 -7.25
CA PHE A 276 16.88 6.67 -7.29
C PHE A 276 17.62 6.92 -5.97
N PHE A 277 17.01 6.67 -4.82
CA PHE A 277 17.70 6.75 -3.52
C PHE A 277 18.93 5.85 -3.45
N VAL A 278 18.82 4.61 -3.94
CA VAL A 278 19.94 3.66 -3.94
C VAL A 278 21.00 4.04 -4.97
N MET A 279 20.58 4.54 -6.15
CA MET A 279 21.52 4.99 -7.18
C MET A 279 22.32 6.21 -6.72
N ASP A 280 21.66 7.15 -6.05
CA ASP A 280 22.29 8.34 -5.46
C ASP A 280 23.30 7.95 -4.36
N ALA A 281 22.93 7.02 -3.48
CA ALA A 281 23.74 6.64 -2.32
C ALA A 281 24.91 5.70 -2.62
N HIS A 282 24.79 4.82 -3.63
CA HIS A 282 25.78 3.77 -3.88
C HIS A 282 26.35 3.72 -5.29
N SER A 283 25.50 3.54 -6.30
CA SER A 283 25.95 3.45 -7.69
C SER A 283 24.81 3.50 -8.71
N PHE A 284 25.06 4.12 -9.86
CA PHE A 284 24.19 4.04 -11.04
C PHE A 284 23.79 2.60 -11.38
N TRP A 285 24.71 1.62 -11.32
CA TRP A 285 24.46 0.22 -11.70
C TRP A 285 23.48 -0.53 -10.80
N SER A 286 23.04 0.10 -9.69
CA SER A 286 22.06 -0.50 -8.77
C SER A 286 20.73 -0.82 -9.46
N PHE A 287 20.38 -0.16 -10.57
CA PHE A 287 19.16 -0.46 -11.33
C PHE A 287 19.08 -1.92 -11.80
N ILE A 288 20.22 -2.57 -12.07
CA ILE A 288 20.25 -3.97 -12.52
C ILE A 288 19.62 -4.88 -11.47
N PHE A 289 19.91 -4.65 -10.19
CA PHE A 289 19.32 -5.42 -9.10
C PHE A 289 17.79 -5.26 -9.07
N PHE A 290 17.29 -4.03 -9.15
CA PHE A 290 15.84 -3.77 -9.12
C PHE A 290 15.13 -4.37 -10.34
N MET A 291 15.73 -4.28 -11.53
CA MET A 291 15.19 -4.92 -12.73
C MET A 291 15.12 -6.44 -12.59
N LEU A 292 16.16 -7.07 -12.02
CA LEU A 292 16.16 -8.52 -11.78
C LEU A 292 15.08 -8.92 -10.77
N VAL A 293 14.93 -8.18 -9.66
CA VAL A 293 13.88 -8.41 -8.67
C VAL A 293 12.50 -8.32 -9.32
N THR A 294 12.21 -7.24 -10.06
CA THR A 294 10.91 -7.05 -10.72
C THR A 294 10.61 -8.14 -11.75
N ILE A 295 11.59 -8.52 -12.59
CA ILE A 295 11.41 -9.55 -13.62
C ILE A 295 11.20 -10.93 -12.96
N VAL A 296 12.03 -11.30 -11.98
CA VAL A 296 11.89 -12.61 -11.32
C VAL A 296 10.54 -12.70 -10.63
N SER A 297 10.12 -11.64 -9.92
CA SER A 297 8.84 -11.62 -9.22
C SER A 297 7.64 -11.64 -10.18
N SER A 298 7.71 -10.95 -11.31
CA SER A 298 6.62 -10.96 -12.31
C SER A 298 6.47 -12.30 -13.01
N ASN A 299 7.51 -13.13 -13.06
CA ASN A 299 7.45 -14.48 -13.64
C ASN A 299 7.07 -15.56 -12.62
N LEU A 300 7.09 -15.22 -11.33
CA LEU A 300 6.77 -16.14 -10.22
C LEU A 300 5.33 -15.98 -9.72
N SER A 301 4.66 -14.89 -10.12
CA SER A 301 3.23 -14.63 -9.91
C SER A 301 2.40 -15.11 -11.09
#